data_AF-A0A3M1MF66-F1
#
_entry.id   AF-A0A3M1MF66-F1
#
_cell.length_a   1.000
_cell.length_b   1.000
_cell.length_c   1.000
_cell.angle_alpha   90.00
_cell.angle_beta   90.00
_cell.angle_gamma   90.00
#
_symmetry.space_group_name_H-M   'P 1'
#
loop_
_entity.id
_entity.type
_entity.pdbx_description
1 polymer ?
#
loop_
_entity_poly.entity_id
_entity_poly.type
_entity_poly.pdbx_seq_one_letter_code
_entity_poly.pdbx_strand_id
1 'polypeptide(L)'
;MPVKVKCPKCGKVLSVPDAMAGKKGKCKCGQVLKIPAGSAGGPGGDGPPAGQAPAGINPAIFDELAAEDFERTAPIDKLFAPQVEEKGSERLQRLAAEEKEKMQQEATKTKMMLKFMAVLNILSAVGYGALAGMLISNSGPLDDIKSFEPIAALNTNVVIGFSIAWCIVLLASAVGGFLGHRWGWFLLAVTYTFLLVDRTGGLVLTLMEGFDQVKFYGALIPTLVALGFFAFLFRGQTREVFGFETLIVPALAGLLGLAIAGGLIGALVATRDKSDSTALAAPPAVFATGMRAGASVATVVDREIGESRAALIG
;
A
#
# COMPACT_ATOMS: atom_id res chain seq x y z
N MET A 1 26.78 36.60 0.26
CA MET A 1 25.56 36.26 -0.53
C MET A 1 25.60 34.76 -0.85
N PRO A 2 24.48 34.05 -1.13
CA PRO A 2 24.53 32.63 -1.47
C PRO A 2 25.21 32.39 -2.83
N VAL A 3 26.22 31.52 -2.88
CA VAL A 3 26.92 31.14 -4.11
C VAL A 3 26.16 29.99 -4.78
N LYS A 4 25.82 30.15 -6.07
CA LYS A 4 25.13 29.13 -6.87
C LYS A 4 26.15 28.27 -7.61
N VAL A 5 26.20 26.95 -7.33
CA VAL A 5 27.12 26.01 -7.99
C VAL A 5 26.32 24.88 -8.64
N LYS A 6 26.61 24.58 -9.91
CA LYS A 6 25.97 23.48 -10.66
C LYS A 6 26.70 22.17 -10.41
N CYS A 7 25.98 21.11 -10.03
CA CYS A 7 26.59 19.79 -9.85
C CYS A 7 26.89 19.13 -11.22
N PRO A 8 28.12 18.63 -11.47
CA PRO A 8 28.47 17.97 -12.73
C PRO A 8 27.78 16.61 -12.92
N LYS A 9 27.36 15.94 -11.85
CA LYS A 9 26.73 14.61 -11.92
C LYS A 9 25.23 14.65 -12.16
N CYS A 10 24.52 15.56 -11.50
CA CYS A 10 23.05 15.64 -11.57
C CYS A 10 22.50 16.92 -12.21
N GLY A 11 23.37 17.87 -12.59
CA GLY A 11 22.98 19.14 -13.23
C GLY A 11 22.24 20.13 -12.34
N LYS A 12 21.89 19.76 -11.10
CA LYS A 12 21.12 20.61 -10.18
C LYS A 12 21.97 21.76 -9.64
N VAL A 13 21.40 22.96 -9.61
CA VAL A 13 22.03 24.16 -9.03
C VAL A 13 21.83 24.15 -7.52
N LEU A 14 22.92 24.18 -6.76
CA LEU A 14 22.92 24.26 -5.31
C LEU A 14 23.19 25.70 -4.90
N SER A 15 22.36 26.25 -4.01
CA SER A 15 22.60 27.52 -3.33
C SER A 15 23.32 27.21 -2.02
N VAL A 16 24.55 27.68 -1.88
CA VAL A 16 25.41 27.37 -0.73
C VAL A 16 25.80 28.68 -0.01
N PRO A 17 25.77 28.73 1.33
CA PRO A 17 26.21 29.90 2.08
C PRO A 17 27.69 30.21 1.86
N ASP A 18 28.04 31.49 1.87
CA ASP A 18 29.39 32.02 1.63
C ASP A 18 30.46 31.39 2.56
N ALA A 19 30.08 31.06 3.80
CA ALA A 19 30.96 30.43 4.79
C ALA A 19 31.50 29.04 4.37
N MET A 20 30.94 28.45 3.32
CA MET A 20 31.34 27.18 2.73
C MET A 20 32.15 27.35 1.44
N ALA A 21 32.40 28.59 0.98
CA ALA A 21 33.29 28.85 -0.14
C ALA A 21 34.70 28.28 0.14
N GLY A 22 35.29 27.61 -0.84
CA GLY A 22 36.59 26.94 -0.72
C GLY A 22 36.58 25.58 -0.04
N LYS A 23 35.48 25.18 0.63
CA LYS A 23 35.36 23.87 1.30
C LYS A 23 34.76 22.80 0.39
N LYS A 24 34.89 21.53 0.80
CA LYS A 24 34.23 20.39 0.13
C LYS A 24 32.78 20.28 0.62
N GLY A 25 31.83 20.41 -0.30
CA GLY A 25 30.39 20.23 -0.04
C GLY A 25 29.85 18.96 -0.69
N LYS A 26 28.82 18.34 -0.09
CA LYS A 26 28.16 17.14 -0.64
C LYS A 26 26.86 17.55 -1.34
N CYS A 27 26.71 17.19 -2.61
CA CYS A 27 25.45 17.35 -3.34
C CYS A 27 24.42 16.30 -2.87
N LYS A 28 23.12 16.57 -3.03
CA LYS A 28 22.04 15.60 -2.73
C LYS A 28 22.16 14.28 -3.52
N CYS A 29 22.86 14.28 -4.66
CA CYS A 29 23.16 13.05 -5.42
C CYS A 29 24.34 12.24 -4.85
N GLY A 30 24.94 12.67 -3.74
CA GLY A 30 26.08 12.02 -3.08
C GLY A 30 27.45 12.48 -3.55
N GLN A 31 27.56 13.22 -4.66
CA GLN A 31 28.84 13.70 -5.19
C GLN A 31 29.46 14.78 -4.29
N VAL A 32 30.74 14.63 -3.95
CA VAL A 32 31.52 15.66 -3.24
C VAL A 32 32.08 16.65 -4.26
N LEU A 33 31.81 17.94 -4.07
CA LEU A 33 32.22 19.04 -4.94
C LEU A 33 33.07 20.04 -4.15
N LYS A 34 34.14 20.55 -4.78
CA LYS A 34 34.89 21.67 -4.21
C LYS A 34 34.16 22.96 -4.58
N ILE A 35 33.65 23.67 -3.58
CA ILE A 35 33.01 24.96 -3.81
C ILE A 35 34.14 25.94 -4.13
N PRO A 36 34.12 26.65 -5.28
CA PRO A 36 35.14 27.63 -5.57
C PRO A 36 35.19 28.64 -4.41
N ALA A 37 36.39 28.88 -3.86
CA ALA A 37 36.58 30.01 -2.97
C ALA A 37 36.27 31.24 -3.83
N GLY A 38 35.18 31.94 -3.51
CA GLY A 38 34.89 33.18 -4.20
C GLY A 38 36.13 34.04 -4.07
N SER A 39 36.83 34.26 -5.19
CA SER A 39 37.78 35.35 -5.28
C SER A 39 36.99 36.57 -4.87
N ALA A 40 37.35 37.20 -3.76
CA ALA A 40 36.76 38.45 -3.33
C ALA A 40 36.99 39.46 -4.46
N GLY A 41 36.02 39.53 -5.38
CA GLY A 41 36.04 40.43 -6.51
C GLY A 41 35.91 41.83 -5.92
N GLY A 42 36.97 42.63 -6.07
CA GLY A 42 36.90 44.05 -5.85
C GLY A 42 35.80 44.68 -6.71
N PRO A 43 35.31 45.87 -6.32
CA PRO A 43 34.27 46.58 -7.05
C PRO A 43 34.80 46.93 -8.44
N GLY A 44 34.25 46.28 -9.47
CA GLY A 44 34.73 46.45 -10.84
C GLY A 44 33.61 46.24 -11.84
N GLY A 45 33.05 47.36 -12.28
CA GLY A 45 32.69 47.59 -13.68
C GLY A 45 31.33 47.09 -14.13
N ASP A 46 30.37 48.01 -14.15
CA ASP A 46 29.21 47.98 -15.03
C ASP A 46 29.63 47.80 -16.49
N GLY A 47 29.00 46.84 -17.17
CA GLY A 47 29.09 46.67 -18.61
C GLY A 47 28.00 45.72 -19.12
N PRO A 48 26.90 46.23 -19.71
CA PRO A 48 25.86 45.38 -20.26
C PRO A 48 26.16 45.02 -21.73
N PRO A 49 25.96 43.75 -22.14
CA PRO A 49 25.72 43.44 -23.54
C PRO A 49 24.25 43.15 -23.79
N ALA A 50 23.83 43.63 -24.95
CA ALA A 50 22.49 43.72 -25.47
C ALA A 50 21.81 42.40 -25.83
N GLY A 51 20.47 42.43 -25.83
CA GLY A 51 19.67 41.88 -26.94
C GLY A 51 18.75 40.70 -26.62
N GLN A 52 17.48 40.98 -26.29
CA GLN A 52 16.30 40.65 -27.14
C GLN A 52 14.98 40.87 -26.37
N ALA A 53 14.03 41.46 -27.07
CA ALA A 53 12.89 42.19 -26.55
C ALA A 53 11.61 41.33 -26.37
N PRO A 54 10.84 41.54 -25.29
CA PRO A 54 9.41 41.30 -25.28
C PRO A 54 8.66 42.53 -25.84
N ALA A 55 7.61 42.26 -26.60
CA ALA A 55 6.85 43.21 -27.39
C ALA A 55 6.11 44.28 -26.55
N GLY A 56 6.17 45.52 -27.04
CA GLY A 56 5.07 46.48 -27.00
C GLY A 56 4.73 47.12 -25.65
N ILE A 57 5.65 47.92 -25.09
CA ILE A 57 5.28 48.94 -24.12
C ILE A 57 5.06 50.26 -24.88
N ASN A 58 3.89 50.86 -24.66
CA ASN A 58 3.41 52.07 -25.33
C ASN A 58 4.32 53.26 -24.98
N PRO A 59 4.98 53.93 -25.94
CA PRO A 59 5.97 54.97 -25.66
C PRO A 59 5.39 56.21 -24.97
N ALA A 60 4.07 56.39 -24.99
CA ALA A 60 3.40 57.50 -24.31
C ALA A 60 3.37 57.38 -22.76
N ILE A 61 3.70 56.22 -22.19
CA ILE A 61 3.71 56.03 -20.72
C ILE A 61 5.01 56.57 -20.09
N PHE A 62 6.09 56.70 -20.85
CA PHE A 62 7.39 57.15 -20.34
C PHE A 62 7.64 58.65 -20.50
N ASP A 63 6.82 59.35 -21.27
CA ASP A 63 6.88 60.81 -21.41
C ASP A 63 6.21 61.55 -20.24
N GLU A 64 5.48 60.83 -19.39
CA GLU A 64 4.87 61.39 -18.17
C GLU A 64 5.70 61.15 -16.91
N LEU A 65 6.79 60.36 -16.99
CA LEU A 65 7.81 60.30 -15.93
C LEU A 65 8.81 61.45 -16.11
N ALA A 66 8.38 62.66 -15.76
CA ALA A 66 9.24 63.81 -15.69
C ALA A 66 10.44 63.56 -14.77
N ALA A 67 11.58 64.18 -15.06
CA ALA A 67 12.81 64.07 -14.29
C ALA A 67 12.64 64.41 -12.79
N GLU A 68 11.54 65.10 -12.43
CA GLU A 68 11.14 65.43 -11.07
C GLU A 68 10.73 64.20 -10.22
N ASP A 69 10.25 63.11 -10.83
CA ASP A 69 9.86 61.89 -10.09
C ASP A 69 11.06 61.01 -9.69
N PHE A 70 12.25 61.26 -10.26
CA PHE A 70 13.48 60.57 -9.87
C PHE A 70 14.27 61.31 -8.77
N GLU A 71 13.88 62.54 -8.40
CA GLU A 71 14.57 63.32 -7.34
C GLU A 71 14.02 63.10 -5.92
N ARG A 72 12.99 62.28 -5.72
CA ARG A 72 12.43 62.01 -4.38
C ARG A 72 12.25 60.54 -4.08
N THR A 73 13.35 59.86 -3.82
CA THR A 73 13.38 59.00 -2.64
C THR A 73 14.73 59.18 -1.98
N ALA A 74 14.78 60.04 -0.96
CA ALA A 74 15.82 59.91 0.05
C ALA A 74 15.93 58.43 0.41
N PRO A 75 17.15 57.87 0.53
CA PRO A 75 17.31 56.46 0.87
C PRO A 75 16.40 56.20 2.06
N ILE A 76 15.50 55.22 1.92
CA ILE A 76 14.66 54.79 3.03
C ILE A 76 15.61 54.05 3.99
N ASP A 77 16.46 54.81 4.69
CA ASP A 77 17.48 54.36 5.65
C ASP A 77 16.84 53.69 6.88
N LYS A 78 15.51 53.65 6.92
CA LYS A 78 14.70 53.00 7.94
C LYS A 78 13.54 52.24 7.30
N LEU A 79 13.79 51.42 6.29
CA LEU A 79 12.88 50.30 6.03
C LEU A 79 12.99 49.39 7.25
N PHE A 80 12.05 49.57 8.19
CA PHE A 80 11.68 48.67 9.28
C PHE A 80 12.59 47.43 9.33
N ALA A 81 13.74 47.54 10.01
CA ALA A 81 14.31 46.35 10.59
C ALA A 81 13.23 45.91 11.59
N PRO A 82 12.50 44.80 11.36
CA PRO A 82 11.55 44.33 12.34
C PRO A 82 12.34 44.25 13.64
N GLN A 83 11.89 44.99 14.65
CA GLN A 83 12.46 44.89 15.99
C GLN A 83 12.46 43.40 16.29
N VAL A 84 13.65 42.81 16.34
CA VAL A 84 13.83 41.41 16.71
C VAL A 84 13.48 41.40 18.18
N GLU A 85 12.18 41.29 18.49
CA GLU A 85 11.75 41.06 19.86
C GLU A 85 12.49 39.81 20.31
N GLU A 86 13.26 39.89 21.41
CA GLU A 86 13.95 38.75 22.01
C GLU A 86 12.99 37.57 22.26
N LYS A 87 11.67 37.85 22.40
CA LYS A 87 10.57 36.89 22.48
C LYS A 87 10.39 36.01 21.24
N GLY A 88 10.94 36.38 20.09
CA GLY A 88 10.89 35.57 18.87
C GLY A 88 11.63 34.23 19.04
N SER A 89 12.72 34.22 19.80
CA SER A 89 13.49 33.01 20.09
C SER A 89 12.72 32.04 20.99
N GLU A 90 12.03 32.55 22.01
CA GLU A 90 11.19 31.76 22.93
C GLU A 90 9.98 31.17 22.21
N ARG A 91 9.33 31.95 21.33
CA ARG A 91 8.20 31.46 20.52
C ARG A 91 8.63 30.35 19.56
N LEU A 92 9.81 30.47 18.93
CA LEU A 92 10.36 29.43 18.05
C LEU A 92 10.71 28.15 18.84
N GLN A 93 11.29 28.28 20.03
CA GLN A 93 11.57 27.12 20.89
C GLN A 93 10.30 26.41 21.33
N ARG A 94 9.24 27.15 21.67
CA ARG A 94 7.94 26.58 22.02
C ARG A 94 7.30 25.85 20.83
N LEU A 95 7.32 26.43 19.64
CA LEU A 95 6.81 25.76 18.43
C LEU A 95 7.60 24.49 18.11
N ALA A 96 8.93 24.53 18.25
CA ALA A 96 9.77 23.35 18.06
C ALA A 96 9.50 22.25 19.11
N ALA A 97 9.23 22.64 20.37
CA ALA A 97 8.83 21.71 21.41
C ALA A 97 7.46 21.08 21.13
N GLU A 98 6.46 21.88 20.77
CA GLU A 98 5.12 21.41 20.39
C GLU A 98 5.17 20.46 19.17
N GLU A 99 6.02 20.74 18.19
CA GLU A 99 6.23 19.87 17.03
C GLU A 99 6.88 18.54 17.44
N LYS A 100 7.88 18.57 18.33
CA LYS A 100 8.54 17.38 18.87
C LYS A 100 7.57 16.51 19.67
N GLU A 101 6.70 17.10 20.48
CA GLU A 101 5.66 16.38 21.23
C GLU A 101 4.65 15.71 20.29
N LYS A 102 4.19 16.41 19.25
CA LYS A 102 3.32 15.83 18.21
C LYS A 102 3.98 14.65 17.52
N MET A 103 5.24 14.77 17.12
CA MET A 103 6.00 13.67 16.53
C MET A 103 6.11 12.46 17.47
N GLN A 104 6.35 12.68 18.76
CA GLN A 104 6.42 11.61 19.76
C GLN A 104 5.05 10.93 19.97
N GLN A 105 3.96 11.71 19.96
CA GLN A 105 2.60 11.19 20.08
C GLN A 105 2.22 10.34 18.86
N GLU A 106 2.55 10.79 17.65
CA GLU A 106 2.32 10.04 16.41
C GLU A 106 3.15 8.76 16.34
N ALA A 107 4.41 8.80 16.77
CA ALA A 107 5.26 7.61 16.88
C ALA A 107 4.68 6.59 17.85
N THR A 108 4.14 7.05 19.00
CA THR A 108 3.50 6.18 19.99
C THR A 108 2.22 5.54 19.44
N LYS A 109 1.38 6.31 18.75
CA LYS A 109 0.17 5.82 18.07
C LYS A 109 0.52 4.78 16.99
N THR A 110 1.58 5.03 16.22
CA THR A 110 2.07 4.10 15.19
C THR A 110 2.54 2.78 15.81
N LYS A 111 3.30 2.82 16.91
CA LYS A 111 3.71 1.62 17.66
C LYS A 111 2.52 0.84 18.21
N MET A 112 1.50 1.52 18.73
CA MET A 112 0.27 0.88 19.22
C MET A 112 -0.48 0.18 18.08
N MET A 113 -0.63 0.84 16.93
CA MET A 113 -1.28 0.26 15.75
C MET A 113 -0.52 -0.96 15.21
N LEU A 114 0.82 -0.92 15.18
CA LEU A 114 1.64 -2.07 14.77
C LEU A 114 1.46 -3.28 15.70
N LYS A 115 1.39 -3.06 17.02
CA LYS A 115 1.07 -4.13 17.98
C LYS A 115 -0.33 -4.70 17.77
N PHE A 116 -1.31 -3.85 17.49
CA PHE A 116 -2.66 -4.29 17.15
C PHE A 116 -2.68 -5.17 15.89
N MET A 117 -1.97 -4.78 14.83
CA MET A 117 -1.82 -5.59 13.62
C MET A 117 -1.14 -6.93 13.90
N ALA A 118 -0.12 -6.96 14.77
CA ALA A 118 0.53 -8.20 15.18
C ALA A 118 -0.45 -9.15 15.91
N VAL A 119 -1.33 -8.63 16.78
CA VAL A 119 -2.39 -9.41 17.42
C VAL A 119 -3.37 -9.98 16.39
N LEU A 120 -3.80 -9.17 15.41
CA LEU A 120 -4.68 -9.65 14.32
C LEU A 120 -4.04 -10.79 13.51
N ASN A 121 -2.73 -10.73 13.27
CA ASN A 121 -2.01 -11.78 12.58
C ASN A 121 -1.92 -13.07 13.42
N ILE A 122 -1.78 -12.97 14.75
CA ILE A 122 -1.85 -14.14 15.65
C ILE A 122 -3.24 -14.78 15.56
N LEU A 123 -4.30 -13.99 15.65
CA LEU A 123 -5.68 -14.50 15.57
C LEU A 123 -5.94 -15.18 14.21
N SER A 124 -5.45 -14.58 13.14
CA SER A 124 -5.55 -15.15 11.80
C SER A 124 -4.72 -16.44 11.68
N ALA A 125 -3.52 -16.49 12.25
CA ALA A 125 -2.69 -17.69 12.27
C ALA A 125 -3.39 -18.84 13.00
N VAL A 126 -4.02 -18.58 14.15
CA VAL A 126 -4.84 -19.57 14.86
C VAL A 126 -5.98 -20.08 13.97
N GLY A 127 -6.65 -19.18 13.24
CA GLY A 127 -7.68 -19.57 12.26
C GLY A 127 -7.15 -20.50 11.16
N TYR A 128 -6.03 -20.15 10.52
CA TYR A 128 -5.40 -20.99 9.49
C TYR A 128 -4.87 -22.31 10.05
N GLY A 129 -4.33 -22.32 11.27
CA GLY A 129 -3.90 -23.53 11.96
C GLY A 129 -5.06 -24.46 12.28
N ALA A 130 -6.18 -23.91 12.77
CA ALA A 130 -7.40 -24.67 13.03
C ALA A 130 -7.99 -25.25 11.72
N LEU A 131 -8.02 -24.46 10.64
CA LEU A 131 -8.46 -24.93 9.33
C LEU A 131 -7.58 -26.08 8.82
N ALA A 132 -6.25 -25.94 8.91
CA ALA A 132 -5.33 -27.00 8.52
C ALA A 132 -5.56 -28.28 9.35
N GLY A 133 -5.71 -28.16 10.67
CA GLY A 133 -6.00 -29.29 11.55
C GLY A 133 -7.34 -29.97 11.24
N MET A 134 -8.37 -29.19 10.91
CA MET A 134 -9.66 -29.71 10.46
C MET A 134 -9.54 -30.46 9.14
N LEU A 135 -8.81 -29.93 8.16
CA LEU A 135 -8.59 -30.60 6.87
C LEU A 135 -7.78 -31.89 7.02
N ILE A 136 -6.76 -31.90 7.89
CA ILE A 136 -5.95 -33.11 8.17
C ILE A 136 -6.80 -34.17 8.88
N SER A 137 -7.59 -33.79 9.89
CA SER A 137 -8.43 -34.74 10.64
C SER A 137 -9.55 -35.34 9.79
N ASN A 138 -10.02 -34.62 8.77
CA ASN A 138 -11.07 -35.08 7.86
C ASN A 138 -10.53 -35.59 6.51
N SER A 139 -9.21 -35.73 6.32
CA SER A 139 -8.65 -36.11 5.03
C SER A 139 -9.04 -37.51 4.59
N GLY A 140 -9.35 -38.42 5.52
CA GLY A 140 -9.82 -39.78 5.21
C GLY A 140 -11.20 -39.80 4.54
N PRO A 141 -12.25 -39.23 5.16
CA PRO A 141 -13.58 -39.16 4.54
C PRO A 141 -13.67 -38.27 3.29
N LEU A 142 -12.75 -37.32 3.11
CA LEU A 142 -12.75 -36.38 1.97
C LEU A 142 -12.46 -37.06 0.63
N ASP A 143 -11.78 -38.21 0.63
CA ASP A 143 -11.54 -38.99 -0.60
C ASP A 143 -12.83 -39.53 -1.24
N ASP A 144 -13.88 -39.70 -0.43
CA ASP A 144 -15.21 -40.13 -0.88
C ASP A 144 -16.08 -38.95 -1.35
N ILE A 145 -15.72 -37.72 -0.98
CA ILE A 145 -16.45 -36.48 -1.30
C ILE A 145 -15.83 -35.81 -2.55
N LYS A 146 -15.65 -36.59 -3.62
CA LYS A 146 -15.25 -36.04 -4.94
C LYS A 146 -16.28 -35.09 -5.56
N SER A 147 -17.47 -34.99 -4.96
CA SER A 147 -18.59 -34.17 -5.44
C SER A 147 -18.54 -32.69 -5.01
N PHE A 148 -17.66 -32.27 -4.10
CA PHE A 148 -17.47 -30.84 -3.81
C PHE A 148 -16.46 -30.22 -4.79
N GLU A 149 -16.97 -29.82 -5.96
CA GLU A 149 -16.22 -29.41 -7.15
C GLU A 149 -15.11 -28.34 -6.97
N PRO A 150 -15.22 -27.30 -6.12
CA PRO A 150 -14.17 -26.29 -6.08
C PRO A 150 -12.96 -26.68 -5.21
N ILE A 151 -13.18 -27.47 -4.15
CA ILE A 151 -12.08 -27.92 -3.27
C ILE A 151 -11.42 -29.17 -3.82
N ALA A 152 -12.17 -30.06 -4.48
CA ALA A 152 -11.59 -31.24 -5.15
C ALA A 152 -10.62 -30.86 -6.28
N ALA A 153 -10.80 -29.69 -6.89
CA ALA A 153 -9.97 -29.22 -8.00
C ALA A 153 -8.55 -28.79 -7.57
N LEU A 154 -8.40 -28.25 -6.37
CA LEU A 154 -7.09 -28.09 -5.73
C LEU A 154 -6.83 -29.31 -4.86
N ASN A 155 -5.83 -30.13 -5.19
CA ASN A 155 -5.37 -31.25 -4.36
C ASN A 155 -5.38 -30.84 -2.87
N THR A 156 -6.16 -31.54 -2.03
CA THR A 156 -6.36 -31.22 -0.60
C THR A 156 -5.03 -30.97 0.11
N ASN A 157 -3.97 -31.69 -0.28
CA ASN A 157 -2.62 -31.51 0.24
C ASN A 157 -2.02 -30.13 -0.03
N VAL A 158 -2.35 -29.52 -1.18
CA VAL A 158 -1.94 -28.15 -1.54
C VAL A 158 -2.63 -27.15 -0.63
N VAL A 159 -3.93 -27.31 -0.36
CA VAL A 159 -4.68 -26.41 0.54
C VAL A 159 -4.18 -26.52 1.98
N ILE A 160 -3.93 -27.74 2.45
CA ILE A 160 -3.32 -27.99 3.78
C ILE A 160 -1.93 -27.36 3.84
N GLY A 161 -1.07 -27.64 2.86
CA GLY A 161 0.29 -27.11 2.79
C GLY A 161 0.32 -25.58 2.77
N PHE A 162 -0.54 -24.96 1.97
CA PHE A 162 -0.70 -23.51 1.94
C PHE A 162 -1.17 -22.96 3.28
N SER A 163 -2.18 -23.57 3.91
CA SER A 163 -2.71 -23.11 5.21
C SER A 163 -1.65 -23.15 6.31
N ILE A 164 -0.81 -24.21 6.34
CA ILE A 164 0.31 -24.33 7.28
C ILE A 164 1.37 -23.27 6.98
N ALA A 165 1.80 -23.13 5.72
CA ALA A 165 2.79 -22.15 5.32
C ALA A 165 2.33 -20.72 5.66
N TRP A 166 1.06 -20.41 5.39
CA TRP A 166 0.47 -19.11 5.68
C TRP A 166 0.36 -18.85 7.18
N CYS A 167 0.00 -19.85 7.98
CA CYS A 167 0.03 -19.78 9.44
C CYS A 167 1.44 -19.41 9.96
N ILE A 168 2.49 -20.06 9.44
CA ILE A 168 3.89 -19.75 9.81
C ILE A 168 4.26 -18.31 9.43
N VAL A 169 3.91 -17.85 8.23
CA VAL A 169 4.16 -16.47 7.79
C VAL A 169 3.45 -15.47 8.70
N LEU A 170 2.21 -15.73 9.09
CA LEU A 170 1.43 -14.87 9.98
C LEU A 170 2.07 -14.80 11.38
N LEU A 171 2.46 -15.94 11.97
CA LEU A 171 3.16 -15.96 13.27
C LEU A 171 4.50 -15.23 13.21
N ALA A 172 5.30 -15.48 12.17
CA ALA A 172 6.56 -14.78 11.98
C ALA A 172 6.34 -13.27 11.85
N SER A 173 5.37 -12.83 11.04
CA SER A 173 5.02 -11.41 10.88
C SER A 173 4.60 -10.76 12.20
N ALA A 174 3.85 -11.48 13.05
CA ALA A 174 3.43 -10.99 14.35
C ALA A 174 4.63 -10.82 15.30
N VAL A 175 5.50 -11.83 15.39
CA VAL A 175 6.74 -11.76 16.20
C VAL A 175 7.61 -10.58 15.73
N GLY A 176 7.83 -10.46 14.42
CA GLY A 176 8.60 -9.36 13.86
C GLY A 176 7.97 -7.99 14.11
N GLY A 177 6.63 -7.91 14.09
CA GLY A 177 5.86 -6.70 14.43
C GLY A 177 6.01 -6.29 15.90
N PHE A 178 5.97 -7.25 16.83
CA PHE A 178 6.20 -6.98 18.26
C PHE A 178 7.64 -6.56 18.57
N LEU A 179 8.61 -7.21 17.92
CA LEU A 179 10.03 -6.91 18.11
C LEU A 179 10.48 -5.63 17.41
N GLY A 180 9.66 -5.06 16.51
CA GLY A 180 10.07 -3.90 15.71
C GLY A 180 11.23 -4.21 14.76
N HIS A 181 11.45 -5.47 14.40
CA HIS A 181 12.59 -5.88 13.58
C HIS A 181 12.31 -5.64 12.09
N ARG A 182 13.34 -5.21 11.33
CA ARG A 182 13.28 -4.98 9.87
C ARG A 182 12.56 -6.07 9.06
N TRP A 183 12.86 -7.35 9.30
CA TRP A 183 12.21 -8.46 8.60
C TRP A 183 10.72 -8.58 8.95
N GLY A 184 10.31 -8.17 10.15
CA GLY A 184 8.93 -8.14 10.59
C GLY A 184 8.06 -7.21 9.74
N TRP A 185 8.56 -6.00 9.46
CA TRP A 185 7.89 -5.09 8.54
C TRP A 185 7.75 -5.67 7.13
N PHE A 186 8.80 -6.33 6.63
CA PHE A 186 8.76 -6.96 5.31
C PHE A 186 7.67 -8.05 5.25
N LEU A 187 7.61 -8.93 6.25
CA LEU A 187 6.56 -9.96 6.33
C LEU A 187 5.16 -9.36 6.48
N LEU A 188 5.01 -8.29 7.28
CA LEU A 188 3.75 -7.55 7.37
C LEU A 188 3.36 -6.99 6.00
N ALA A 189 4.26 -6.31 5.30
CA ALA A 189 4.00 -5.76 3.97
C ALA A 189 3.58 -6.85 2.97
N VAL A 190 4.26 -8.00 2.93
CA VAL A 190 3.88 -9.13 2.08
C VAL A 190 2.49 -9.66 2.45
N THR A 191 2.23 -9.88 3.75
CA THR A 191 0.97 -10.44 4.26
C THR A 191 -0.22 -9.54 3.90
N TYR A 192 -0.11 -8.24 4.14
CA TYR A 192 -1.22 -7.31 3.88
C TYR A 192 -1.37 -6.97 2.39
N THR A 193 -0.29 -7.09 1.60
CA THR A 193 -0.43 -7.02 0.14
C THR A 193 -1.16 -8.24 -0.40
N PHE A 194 -0.79 -9.45 0.06
CA PHE A 194 -1.52 -10.67 -0.28
C PHE A 194 -3.00 -10.55 0.11
N LEU A 195 -3.28 -10.11 1.35
CA LEU A 195 -4.65 -9.92 1.83
C LEU A 195 -5.43 -8.92 0.97
N LEU A 196 -4.81 -7.81 0.56
CA LEU A 196 -5.45 -6.83 -0.31
C LEU A 196 -5.80 -7.44 -1.67
N VAL A 197 -4.86 -8.18 -2.29
CA VAL A 197 -5.09 -8.82 -3.60
C VAL A 197 -6.13 -9.92 -3.49
N ASP A 198 -6.08 -10.77 -2.47
CA ASP A 198 -7.08 -11.81 -2.17
C ASP A 198 -8.49 -11.22 -2.05
N ARG A 199 -8.66 -10.18 -1.23
CA ARG A 199 -9.97 -9.53 -1.01
C ARG A 199 -10.47 -8.80 -2.24
N THR A 200 -9.58 -8.13 -2.98
CA THR A 200 -9.93 -7.48 -4.25
C THR A 200 -10.33 -8.53 -5.29
N GLY A 201 -9.61 -9.66 -5.37
CA GLY A 201 -9.95 -10.77 -6.25
C GLY A 201 -11.32 -11.36 -5.93
N GLY A 202 -11.61 -11.61 -4.65
CA GLY A 202 -12.93 -12.07 -4.21
C GLY A 202 -14.06 -11.08 -4.54
N LEU A 203 -13.80 -9.77 -4.38
CA LEU A 203 -14.76 -8.73 -4.77
C LEU A 203 -15.01 -8.74 -6.29
N VAL A 204 -13.95 -8.86 -7.10
CA VAL A 204 -14.07 -8.94 -8.57
C VAL A 204 -14.84 -10.18 -8.99
N LEU A 205 -14.53 -11.35 -8.42
CA LEU A 205 -15.26 -12.59 -8.71
C LEU A 205 -16.74 -12.48 -8.34
N THR A 206 -17.06 -11.86 -7.19
CA THR A 206 -18.44 -11.60 -6.78
C THR A 206 -19.16 -10.72 -7.80
N LEU A 207 -18.50 -9.68 -8.33
CA LEU A 207 -19.08 -8.82 -9.35
C LEU A 207 -19.29 -9.55 -10.69
N MET A 208 -18.43 -10.50 -11.02
CA MET A 208 -18.53 -11.30 -12.25
C MET A 208 -19.66 -12.34 -12.20
N GLU A 209 -19.98 -12.89 -11.02
CA GLU A 209 -21.08 -13.85 -10.83
C GLU A 209 -22.47 -13.20 -10.85
N GLY A 210 -22.53 -11.87 -10.84
CA GLY A 210 -23.76 -11.08 -10.78
C GLY A 210 -23.87 -10.29 -9.47
N PHE A 211 -24.57 -9.15 -9.52
CA PHE A 211 -24.69 -8.27 -8.36
C PHE A 211 -25.66 -8.83 -7.31
N ASP A 212 -25.11 -9.51 -6.31
CA ASP A 212 -25.79 -9.83 -5.06
C ASP A 212 -25.35 -8.82 -3.99
N GLN A 213 -26.30 -8.05 -3.47
CA GLN A 213 -26.03 -6.98 -2.52
C GLN A 213 -25.34 -7.49 -1.24
N VAL A 214 -25.76 -8.64 -0.71
CA VAL A 214 -25.22 -9.19 0.54
C VAL A 214 -23.79 -9.67 0.32
N LYS A 215 -23.55 -10.41 -0.77
CA LYS A 215 -22.19 -10.88 -1.12
C LYS A 215 -21.27 -9.70 -1.42
N PHE A 216 -21.75 -8.70 -2.15
CA PHE A 216 -20.98 -7.52 -2.50
C PHE A 216 -20.52 -6.75 -1.25
N TYR A 217 -21.42 -6.42 -0.33
CA TYR A 217 -21.02 -5.73 0.91
C TYR A 217 -20.16 -6.61 1.82
N GLY A 218 -20.42 -7.92 1.85
CA GLY A 218 -19.59 -8.89 2.56
C GLY A 218 -18.15 -8.94 2.05
N ALA A 219 -17.92 -8.73 0.75
CA ALA A 219 -16.59 -8.63 0.15
C ALA A 219 -15.99 -7.21 0.23
N LEU A 220 -16.81 -6.16 0.13
CA LEU A 220 -16.35 -4.77 0.10
C LEU A 220 -15.74 -4.33 1.43
N ILE A 221 -16.42 -4.58 2.54
CA ILE A 221 -15.95 -4.16 3.88
C ILE A 221 -14.54 -4.69 4.20
N PRO A 222 -14.25 -6.01 4.09
CA PRO A 222 -12.90 -6.50 4.37
C PRO A 222 -11.88 -6.01 3.34
N THR A 223 -12.29 -5.71 2.10
CA THR A 223 -11.40 -5.10 1.09
C THR A 223 -10.98 -3.69 1.52
N LEU A 224 -11.91 -2.87 2.01
CA LEU A 224 -11.61 -1.52 2.52
C LEU A 224 -10.72 -1.57 3.76
N VAL A 225 -10.95 -2.53 4.66
CA VAL A 225 -10.10 -2.76 5.84
C VAL A 225 -8.68 -3.17 5.42
N ALA A 226 -8.54 -4.10 4.47
CA ALA A 226 -7.25 -4.52 3.93
C ALA A 226 -6.51 -3.35 3.26
N LEU A 227 -7.24 -2.51 2.49
CA LEU A 227 -6.68 -1.31 1.88
C LEU A 227 -6.21 -0.30 2.94
N GLY A 228 -6.96 -0.12 4.02
CA GLY A 228 -6.58 0.72 5.15
C GLY A 228 -5.29 0.26 5.83
N PHE A 229 -5.15 -1.04 6.09
CA PHE A 229 -3.92 -1.61 6.66
C PHE A 229 -2.74 -1.53 5.69
N PHE A 230 -2.97 -1.79 4.41
CA PHE A 230 -1.95 -1.61 3.37
C PHE A 230 -1.47 -0.15 3.32
N ALA A 231 -2.39 0.81 3.20
CA ALA A 231 -2.04 2.23 3.19
C ALA A 231 -1.32 2.67 4.47
N PHE A 232 -1.72 2.14 5.63
CA PHE A 232 -1.03 2.38 6.89
C PHE A 232 0.42 1.86 6.87
N LEU A 233 0.66 0.60 6.45
CA LEU A 233 2.01 0.01 6.43
C LEU A 233 2.99 0.76 5.53
N PHE A 234 2.52 1.31 4.42
CA PHE A 234 3.35 2.03 3.45
C PHE A 234 3.55 3.53 3.76
N ARG A 235 3.01 4.04 4.88
CA ARG A 235 3.33 5.40 5.35
C ARG A 235 4.83 5.55 5.65
N GLY A 236 5.33 6.79 5.65
CA GLY A 236 6.72 7.10 6.03
C GLY A 236 7.02 6.72 7.48
N GLN A 237 6.12 7.08 8.39
CA GLN A 237 6.29 6.89 9.84
C GLN A 237 6.40 5.41 10.24
N THR A 238 5.61 4.52 9.63
CA THR A 238 5.72 3.08 9.89
C THR A 238 7.09 2.56 9.45
N ARG A 239 7.61 2.98 8.30
CA ARG A 239 8.93 2.58 7.81
C ARG A 239 10.07 3.08 8.71
N GLU A 240 9.95 4.29 9.23
CA GLU A 240 10.91 4.87 10.18
C GLU A 240 11.00 4.05 11.47
N VAL A 241 9.88 3.54 11.99
CA VAL A 241 9.86 2.67 13.19
C VAL A 241 10.71 1.41 13.00
N PHE A 242 10.78 0.89 11.78
CA PHE A 242 11.59 -0.29 11.44
C PHE A 242 12.97 0.06 10.84
N GLY A 243 13.30 1.35 10.72
CA GLY A 243 14.59 1.82 10.22
C GLY A 243 14.81 1.59 8.72
N PHE A 244 13.75 1.73 7.90
CA PHE A 244 13.85 1.74 6.44
C PHE A 244 13.84 3.17 5.90
N GLU A 245 14.94 3.57 5.27
CA GLU A 245 15.06 4.88 4.60
C GLU A 245 14.64 4.84 3.12
N THR A 246 14.66 3.66 2.49
CA THR A 246 14.45 3.51 1.04
C THR A 246 13.06 2.97 0.70
N LEU A 247 12.53 3.40 -0.46
CA LEU A 247 11.24 2.92 -0.99
C LEU A 247 11.35 1.55 -1.68
N ILE A 248 12.56 1.10 -1.99
CA ILE A 248 12.82 -0.14 -2.77
C ILE A 248 12.32 -1.37 -2.02
N VAL A 249 12.63 -1.50 -0.73
CA VAL A 249 12.22 -2.66 0.08
C VAL A 249 10.69 -2.78 0.15
N PRO A 250 9.93 -1.69 0.40
CA PRO A 250 8.47 -1.70 0.27
C PRO A 250 7.95 -2.17 -1.08
N ALA A 251 8.53 -1.67 -2.18
CA ALA A 251 8.11 -2.05 -3.51
C ALA A 251 8.31 -3.56 -3.77
N LEU A 252 9.45 -4.11 -3.34
CA LEU A 252 9.75 -5.54 -3.45
C LEU A 252 8.78 -6.40 -2.62
N ALA A 253 8.46 -5.98 -1.39
CA ALA A 253 7.48 -6.68 -0.56
C ALA A 253 6.09 -6.69 -1.21
N GLY A 254 5.69 -5.55 -1.79
CA GLY A 254 4.43 -5.44 -2.54
C GLY A 254 4.40 -6.35 -3.77
N LEU A 255 5.46 -6.35 -4.58
CA LEU A 255 5.56 -7.24 -5.74
C LEU A 255 5.52 -8.72 -5.36
N LEU A 256 6.19 -9.09 -4.26
CA LEU A 256 6.17 -10.47 -3.78
C LEU A 256 4.77 -10.89 -3.30
N GLY A 257 4.09 -10.03 -2.52
CA GLY A 257 2.72 -10.30 -2.09
C GLY A 257 1.75 -10.43 -3.27
N LEU A 258 1.91 -9.59 -4.29
CA LEU A 258 1.11 -9.64 -5.51
C LEU A 258 1.40 -10.90 -6.34
N ALA A 259 2.66 -11.34 -6.42
CA ALA A 259 3.02 -12.57 -7.11
C ALA A 259 2.44 -13.82 -6.42
N ILE A 260 2.48 -13.88 -5.08
CA ILE A 260 1.89 -15.00 -4.32
C ILE A 260 0.37 -15.04 -4.51
N ALA A 261 -0.31 -13.91 -4.33
CA ALA A 261 -1.76 -13.84 -4.45
C ALA A 261 -2.23 -14.08 -5.90
N GLY A 262 -1.58 -13.44 -6.88
CA GLY A 262 -1.88 -13.63 -8.29
C GLY A 262 -1.61 -15.06 -8.77
N GLY A 263 -0.54 -15.69 -8.27
CA GLY A 263 -0.26 -17.10 -8.54
C GLY A 263 -1.34 -18.04 -7.99
N LEU A 264 -1.83 -17.79 -6.77
CA LEU A 264 -2.90 -18.57 -6.16
C LEU A 264 -4.23 -18.42 -6.92
N ILE A 265 -4.63 -17.17 -7.23
CA ILE A 265 -5.84 -16.87 -8.00
C ILE A 265 -5.74 -17.47 -9.41
N GLY A 266 -4.59 -17.32 -10.07
CA GLY A 266 -4.34 -17.90 -11.39
C GLY A 266 -4.45 -19.43 -11.39
N ALA A 267 -3.92 -20.09 -10.35
CA ALA A 267 -4.06 -21.53 -10.18
C ALA A 267 -5.52 -21.95 -10.01
N LEU A 268 -6.29 -21.21 -9.19
CA LEU A 268 -7.73 -21.46 -8.96
C LEU A 268 -8.54 -21.31 -10.26
N VAL A 269 -8.28 -20.25 -11.04
CA VAL A 269 -8.96 -20.03 -12.33
C VAL A 269 -8.59 -21.14 -13.32
N ALA A 270 -7.31 -21.50 -13.44
CA ALA A 270 -6.86 -22.56 -14.35
C ALA A 270 -7.44 -23.94 -14.01
N THR A 271 -7.76 -24.21 -12.75
CA THR A 271 -8.44 -25.45 -12.36
C THR A 271 -9.92 -25.47 -12.76
N ARG A 272 -10.59 -24.31 -12.82
CA ARG A 272 -12.00 -24.19 -13.22
C ARG A 272 -12.21 -24.44 -14.72
N ASP A 273 -11.33 -23.93 -15.58
CA ASP A 273 -11.45 -24.16 -17.02
C ASP A 273 -11.33 -25.65 -17.41
N LYS A 274 -10.59 -26.43 -16.61
CA LYS A 274 -10.44 -27.88 -16.83
C LYS A 274 -11.70 -28.67 -16.47
N SER A 275 -12.48 -28.25 -15.47
CA SER A 275 -13.75 -28.92 -15.13
C SER A 275 -14.79 -28.70 -16.23
N ASP A 276 -14.88 -27.48 -16.76
CA ASP A 276 -15.90 -27.15 -17.76
C ASP A 276 -15.63 -27.84 -19.11
N SER A 277 -14.35 -27.93 -19.51
CA SER A 277 -13.94 -28.63 -20.74
C SER A 277 -14.13 -30.15 -20.67
N THR A 278 -14.02 -30.76 -19.49
CA THR A 278 -14.30 -32.20 -19.32
C THR A 278 -15.81 -32.49 -19.22
N ALA A 279 -16.61 -31.56 -18.69
CA ALA A 279 -18.07 -31.68 -18.68
C ALA A 279 -18.69 -31.65 -20.10
N LEU A 280 -18.10 -30.90 -21.03
CA LEU A 280 -18.54 -30.84 -22.44
C LEU A 280 -18.07 -32.02 -23.31
N ALA A 281 -17.06 -32.77 -22.87
CA ALA A 281 -16.51 -33.90 -23.63
C ALA A 281 -17.10 -35.27 -23.23
N ALA A 282 -17.94 -35.33 -22.20
CA ALA A 282 -18.63 -36.56 -21.84
C ALA A 282 -19.77 -36.85 -22.85
N PRO A 283 -19.73 -37.96 -23.61
CA PRO A 283 -20.85 -38.33 -24.48
C PRO A 283 -22.11 -38.59 -23.63
N PRO A 284 -23.31 -38.24 -24.11
CA PRO A 284 -24.58 -38.31 -23.36
C PRO A 284 -25.07 -39.73 -23.01
N ALA A 285 -24.19 -40.73 -22.92
CA ALA A 285 -24.55 -42.13 -22.70
C ALA A 285 -25.09 -42.44 -21.28
N VAL A 286 -24.92 -41.54 -20.30
CA VAL A 286 -25.34 -41.80 -18.90
C VAL A 286 -26.76 -41.29 -18.58
N PHE A 287 -27.39 -40.50 -19.46
CA PHE A 287 -28.77 -40.06 -19.26
C PHE A 287 -29.82 -41.16 -19.57
N ALA A 288 -29.43 -42.25 -20.22
CA ALA A 288 -30.34 -43.35 -20.58
C ALA A 288 -30.58 -44.34 -19.42
N THR A 289 -29.75 -44.37 -18.37
CA THR A 289 -29.87 -45.35 -17.28
C THR A 289 -30.48 -44.77 -16.01
N GLY A 290 -30.49 -43.43 -15.84
CA GLY A 290 -31.08 -42.76 -14.68
C GLY A 290 -32.60 -42.64 -14.68
N MET A 291 -33.26 -42.67 -15.84
CA MET A 291 -34.73 -42.55 -15.92
C MET A 291 -35.49 -43.84 -15.55
N ARG A 292 -34.82 -44.99 -15.39
CA ARG A 292 -35.47 -46.21 -14.86
C ARG A 292 -35.44 -46.32 -13.34
N ALA A 293 -34.56 -45.60 -12.64
CA ALA A 293 -34.51 -45.61 -11.17
C ALA A 293 -35.44 -44.57 -10.51
N GLY A 294 -35.76 -43.48 -11.21
CA GLY A 294 -36.66 -42.42 -10.70
C GLY A 294 -38.13 -42.83 -10.53
N ALA A 295 -38.60 -43.85 -11.27
CA ALA A 295 -39.97 -44.35 -11.13
C ALA A 295 -40.21 -45.19 -9.86
N SER A 296 -39.13 -45.70 -9.23
CA SER A 296 -39.22 -46.54 -8.03
C SER A 296 -39.20 -45.74 -6.72
N VAL A 297 -38.73 -44.49 -6.73
CA VAL A 297 -38.62 -43.68 -5.50
C VAL A 297 -39.90 -42.85 -5.27
N ALA A 298 -40.55 -42.38 -6.34
CA ALA A 298 -41.84 -41.68 -6.23
C ALA A 298 -42.95 -42.57 -5.64
N THR A 299 -42.93 -43.87 -5.91
CA THR A 299 -43.91 -44.83 -5.37
C THR A 299 -43.69 -45.18 -3.89
N VAL A 300 -42.47 -45.02 -3.37
CA VAL A 300 -42.19 -45.26 -1.94
C VAL A 300 -42.57 -44.04 -1.10
N VAL A 301 -42.34 -42.82 -1.60
CA VAL A 301 -42.69 -41.58 -0.89
C VAL A 301 -44.20 -41.37 -0.79
N ASP A 302 -44.98 -41.71 -1.84
CA ASP A 302 -46.44 -41.62 -1.77
C ASP A 302 -47.06 -42.62 -0.79
N ARG A 303 -46.40 -43.77 -0.53
CA ARG A 303 -46.88 -44.77 0.41
C ARG A 303 -46.72 -44.34 1.88
N GLU A 304 -45.61 -43.69 2.24
CA GLU A 304 -45.39 -43.21 3.61
C GLU A 304 -46.26 -41.98 3.95
N ILE A 305 -46.54 -41.11 2.97
CA ILE A 305 -47.42 -39.95 3.17
C ILE A 305 -48.89 -40.39 3.33
N GLY A 306 -49.30 -41.47 2.65
CA GLY A 306 -50.63 -42.06 2.79
C GLY A 306 -50.90 -42.65 4.17
N GLU A 307 -49.96 -43.42 4.72
CA GLU A 307 -50.09 -44.04 6.05
C GLU A 307 -50.09 -43.01 7.18
N SER A 308 -49.31 -41.93 7.04
CA SER A 308 -49.25 -40.84 8.03
C SER A 308 -50.55 -40.03 8.10
N ARG A 309 -51.29 -39.90 6.99
CA ARG A 309 -52.60 -39.21 6.97
C ARG A 309 -53.74 -40.05 7.55
N ALA A 310 -53.67 -41.38 7.45
CA ALA A 310 -54.68 -42.25 8.03
C ALA A 310 -54.63 -42.28 9.57
N ALA A 311 -53.45 -42.12 10.17
CA ALA A 311 -53.27 -42.08 11.62
C ALA A 311 -53.73 -40.77 12.28
N LEU A 312 -53.97 -39.70 11.52
CA LEU A 312 -54.35 -38.38 12.03
C LEU A 312 -55.87 -38.11 11.99
N ILE A 313 -56.66 -39.02 11.43
CA ILE A 313 -58.12 -38.89 11.27
C ILE A 313 -58.89 -40.03 12.00
N GLY A 314 -58.18 -40.90 12.74
CA GLY A 314 -58.75 -41.98 13.55
C GLY A 314 -58.85 -41.64 15.03
#